data_AF-A0AAW5TR38-F1
#
_entry.id   AF-A0AAW5TR38-F1
#
_cell.length_a   1.000
_cell.length_b   1.000
_cell.length_c   1.000
_cell.angle_alpha   90.00
_cell.angle_beta   90.00
_cell.angle_gamma   90.00
#
_symmetry.space_group_name_H-M   'P 1'
#
loop_
_entity.id
_entity.type
_entity.pdbx_description
1 polymer ?
#
loop_
_entity_poly.entity_id
_entity_poly.type
_entity_poly.pdbx_seq_one_letter_code
_entity_poly.pdbx_strand_id
1 'polypeptide(L)' 'PHSVYRKFKLCRICLKDLAHKGQIPGLKKASW' A
#
# COMPACT_ATOMS: atom_id res chain seq x y z
N PRO A 1 10.96 -7.95 11.05
CA PRO A 1 9.88 -7.21 10.32
C PRO A 1 10.49 -6.10 9.45
N HIS A 2 10.93 -6.43 8.24
CA HIS A 2 11.91 -5.61 7.50
C HIS A 2 11.32 -4.65 6.44
N SER A 3 9.98 -4.62 6.24
CA SER A 3 9.38 -3.82 5.16
C SER A 3 7.88 -3.55 5.40
N VAL A 4 7.59 -2.96 6.56
CA VAL A 4 6.22 -2.58 6.95
C VAL A 4 6.08 -1.07 6.77
N TYR A 5 5.07 -0.64 6.02
CA TYR A 5 4.75 0.78 5.90
C TYR A 5 4.09 1.25 7.21
N ARG A 6 4.79 2.05 8.01
CA ARG A 6 4.30 2.51 9.34
C ARG A 6 2.94 3.19 9.30
N LYS A 7 2.68 4.02 8.27
CA LYS A 7 1.41 4.73 8.09
C LYS A 7 0.21 3.80 7.94
N PHE A 8 0.43 2.66 7.27
CA PHE A 8 -0.62 1.69 6.97
C PHE A 8 -0.54 0.44 7.85
N LYS A 9 0.53 0.29 8.65
CA LYS A 9 0.89 -0.91 9.43
C LYS A 9 0.83 -2.22 8.62
N LEU A 10 1.09 -2.14 7.32
CA LEU A 10 0.97 -3.26 6.38
C LEU A 10 2.31 -3.63 5.77
N CYS A 11 2.46 -4.91 5.43
CA CYS A 11 3.58 -5.42 4.66
C CYS A 11 3.58 -4.82 3.24
N ARG A 12 4.74 -4.66 2.60
CA ARG A 12 4.82 -4.09 1.23
C ARG A 12 3.94 -4.81 0.20
N ILE A 13 3.81 -6.14 0.31
CA ILE A 13 3.03 -6.97 -0.61
C ILE A 13 1.53 -6.74 -0.38
N CYS A 14 1.13 -6.74 0.88
CA CYS A 14 -0.23 -6.49 1.36
C CYS A 14 -0.71 -5.11 0.89
N LEU A 15 0.12 -4.08 1.08
CA LEU A 15 -0.19 -2.72 0.64
C LEU A 15 -0.42 -2.66 -0.88
N LYS A 16 0.44 -3.33 -1.67
CA LYS A 16 0.32 -3.38 -3.13
C LYS A 16 -0.97 -4.05 -3.58
N ASP A 17 -1.30 -5.20 -3.02
CA ASP A 17 -2.52 -5.94 -3.38
C ASP A 17 -3.79 -5.12 -3.07
N LEU A 18 -3.85 -4.51 -1.89
CA LEU A 18 -4.96 -3.65 -1.48
C LEU A 18 -5.05 -2.37 -2.31
N ALA A 19 -3.91 -1.80 -2.72
CA ALA A 19 -3.85 -0.66 -3.64
C ALA A 19 -4.44 -1.01 -5.02
N HIS A 20 -4.10 -2.18 -5.57
CA HIS A 20 -4.67 -2.65 -6.84
C HIS A 20 -6.16 -2.95 -6.74
N LYS A 21 -6.62 -3.46 -5.59
CA LYS A 21 -8.04 -3.68 -5.30
C LYS A 21 -8.82 -2.40 -5.01
N GLY A 22 -8.15 -1.24 -4.89
CA GLY A 22 -8.79 0.04 -4.58
C GLY A 22 -9.31 0.14 -3.13
N GLN A 23 -8.85 -0.72 -2.22
CA GLN A 23 -9.31 -0.72 -0.82
C GLN A 23 -8.64 0.35 0.05
N ILE A 24 -7.57 0.99 -0.44
CA ILE A 24 -6.86 2.05 0.29
C ILE A 24 -7.31 3.41 -0.26
N PRO A 25 -8.09 4.19 0.53
CA PRO A 25 -8.60 5.47 0.07
C PRO A 25 -7.45 6.46 -0.18
N GLY A 26 -7.50 7.14 -1.33
CA GLY A 26 -6.50 8.14 -1.72
C GLY A 26 -5.15 7.59 -2.20
N LEU A 27 -5.00 6.26 -2.32
CA LEU A 27 -3.79 5.66 -2.89
C LEU A 27 -3.95 5.46 -4.40
N LYS A 28 -3.17 6.20 -5.20
CA LYS A 28 -3.11 6.09 -6.66
C LYS A 28 -1.69 5.75 -7.10
N LYS A 29 -1.55 5.05 -8.23
CA LYS A 29 -0.25 4.82 -8.88
C LYS A 29 0.39 6.17 -9.25
N ALA A 30 1.64 6.35 -8.83
CA ALA A 30 2.49 7.46 -9.22
C ALA A 30 2.60 7.55 -10.75
N SER A 31 2.54 8.76 -11.31
CA SER A 31 2.64 9.02 -12.75
C SER A 31 3.61 10.17 -13.06
N TRP A 32 4.52 10.45 -12.12
CA TRP A 32 5.69 11.29 -12.36
C TRP A 32 6.82 10.42 -12.93
#